data_AF-A0A3N5JUE8-F1
#
_entry.id   AF-A0A3N5JUE8-F1
#
_cell.length_a   1.000
_cell.length_b   1.000
_cell.length_c   1.000
_cell.angle_alpha   90.00
_cell.angle_beta   90.00
_cell.angle_gamma   90.00
#
_symmetry.space_group_name_H-M   'P 1'
#
loop_
_entity.id
_entity.type
_entity.pdbx_description
1 polymer ?
#
loop_
_entity_poly.entity_id
_entity_poly.type
_entity_poly.pdbx_seq_one_letter_code
_entity_poly.pdbx_strand_id
1 'polypeptide(L)'
;MKSWMRRMVTFLLMVLMASCSRIPKPADIQTIQRMPEIDPDYKQITIPPNIAPLNFKIRETGDHFVLLLQNDRQMKLKVSSVDGTIRIPRRKWRRLLEASAGSSLTVILSARNEDIEQQFSSFQIHVAPETIDDYLVYRLIHPAHLLWKKMGIYQRNLTGFEEKPILQNRETNTECMNCHHFCDYNPNMMMLHLRGAKTGGTLLVRGNQVELINTATKANRAGAYPAWSPDGRRIAFSVNNLEMFFHALSEPRDVLDRGSDILIYDIDQHKITAPRSIADPQAMETFPCWSPDGRTLYFCSCPPFERFVSENGLDFKSVRYDLMSVAF
;
A
#
# COMPACT_ATOMS: atom_id res chain seq x y z
N MET A 1 -63.10 38.61 24.86
CA MET A 1 -61.62 38.69 25.01
C MET A 1 -60.86 37.44 24.54
N LYS A 2 -61.35 36.20 24.74
CA LYS A 2 -60.62 34.96 24.36
C LYS A 2 -60.52 34.66 22.86
N SER A 3 -61.42 35.16 22.00
CA SER A 3 -61.36 34.89 20.53
C SER A 3 -60.40 35.81 19.79
N TRP A 4 -60.22 37.05 20.27
CA TRP A 4 -59.34 38.04 19.65
C TRP A 4 -57.86 37.70 19.87
N MET A 5 -57.52 37.24 21.08
CA MET A 5 -56.18 36.78 21.43
C MET A 5 -55.78 35.49 20.69
N ARG A 6 -56.74 34.59 20.41
CA ARG A 6 -56.50 33.43 19.54
C ARG A 6 -56.19 33.84 18.10
N ARG A 7 -56.95 34.79 17.51
CA ARG A 7 -56.70 35.28 16.15
C ARG A 7 -55.35 36.00 16.00
N MET A 8 -54.93 36.74 17.02
CA MET A 8 -53.61 37.40 17.04
C MET A 8 -52.46 36.38 17.11
N VAL A 9 -52.60 35.31 17.91
CA VAL A 9 -51.60 34.24 18.01
C VAL A 9 -51.53 33.42 16.72
N THR A 10 -52.66 33.14 16.06
CA THR A 10 -52.65 32.45 14.76
C THR A 10 -52.03 33.30 13.64
N PHE A 11 -52.20 34.62 13.69
CA PHE A 11 -51.60 35.54 12.71
C PHE A 11 -50.09 35.70 12.93
N LEU A 12 -49.62 35.75 14.19
CA LEU A 12 -48.19 35.78 14.52
C LEU A 12 -47.47 34.47 14.11
N LEU A 13 -48.14 33.32 14.24
CA LEU A 13 -47.63 32.00 13.82
C LEU A 13 -47.55 31.84 12.30
N MET A 14 -48.43 32.49 11.52
CA MET A 14 -48.31 32.52 10.05
C MET A 14 -47.19 33.44 9.57
N VAL A 15 -46.96 34.57 10.26
CA VAL A 15 -45.85 35.50 9.91
C VAL A 15 -44.48 34.93 10.28
N LEU A 16 -44.38 34.09 11.30
CA LEU A 16 -43.13 33.38 11.67
C LEU A 16 -42.78 32.20 10.73
N MET A 17 -43.73 31.69 9.95
CA MET A 17 -43.46 30.70 8.89
C MET A 17 -43.14 31.32 7.52
N ALA A 18 -43.18 32.64 7.40
CA ALA A 18 -42.69 33.38 6.22
C ALA A 18 -41.20 33.75 6.32
N SER A 19 -40.47 33.17 7.28
CA SER A 19 -39.02 33.34 7.42
C SER A 19 -38.28 32.52 6.36
N CYS A 20 -38.04 33.16 5.22
CA CYS A 20 -36.93 32.91 4.30
C CYS A 20 -36.56 31.45 4.01
N SER A 21 -37.46 30.68 3.41
CA SER A 21 -37.01 29.79 2.35
C SER A 21 -36.67 30.66 1.14
N ARG A 22 -35.43 31.21 1.10
CA ARG A 22 -34.85 31.64 -0.17
C ARG A 22 -34.85 30.40 -1.05
N ILE A 23 -35.84 30.28 -1.93
CA ILE A 23 -35.72 29.45 -3.13
C ILE A 23 -34.43 29.97 -3.77
N PRO A 24 -33.34 29.18 -3.81
CA PRO A 24 -32.14 29.63 -4.47
C PRO A 24 -32.56 30.05 -5.87
N LYS A 25 -32.28 31.30 -6.25
CA LYS A 25 -32.35 31.63 -7.68
C LYS A 25 -31.52 30.57 -8.40
N PRO A 26 -31.94 30.08 -9.58
CA PRO A 26 -31.06 29.26 -10.39
C PRO A 26 -29.76 30.03 -10.52
N ALA A 27 -28.67 29.50 -9.96
CA ALA A 27 -27.36 30.11 -10.12
C ALA A 27 -27.06 30.09 -11.61
N ASP A 28 -26.54 31.19 -12.15
CA ASP A 28 -26.04 31.17 -13.53
C ASP A 28 -24.91 30.15 -13.59
N ILE A 29 -25.11 29.10 -14.41
CA ILE A 29 -24.12 28.03 -14.55
C ILE A 29 -23.07 28.48 -15.55
N GLN A 30 -21.89 28.81 -15.04
CA GLN A 30 -20.71 29.08 -15.85
C GLN A 30 -19.98 27.77 -16.13
N THR A 31 -19.88 27.39 -17.40
CA THR A 31 -19.06 26.22 -17.78
C THR A 31 -17.59 26.62 -17.88
N ILE A 32 -16.74 25.94 -17.12
CA ILE A 32 -15.29 26.12 -17.10
C ILE A 32 -14.66 25.04 -17.98
N GLN A 33 -14.02 25.45 -19.07
CA GLN A 33 -13.40 24.56 -20.08
C GLN A 33 -12.04 24.00 -19.63
N ARG A 34 -11.96 23.54 -18.39
CA ARG A 34 -10.83 22.78 -17.84
C ARG A 34 -11.31 21.84 -16.74
N MET A 35 -10.55 20.79 -16.47
CA MET A 35 -10.78 19.92 -15.32
C MET A 35 -10.54 20.69 -14.01
N PRO A 36 -11.20 20.30 -12.92
CA PRO A 36 -10.99 20.91 -11.61
C PRO A 36 -9.67 20.47 -10.98
N GLU A 37 -9.10 21.34 -10.15
CA GLU A 37 -7.98 21.04 -9.29
C GLU A 37 -8.46 20.28 -8.04
N ILE A 38 -7.94 19.06 -7.87
CA ILE A 38 -8.27 18.18 -6.75
C ILE A 38 -7.00 17.58 -6.15
N ASP A 39 -7.05 17.25 -4.87
CA ASP A 39 -5.95 16.66 -4.12
C ASP A 39 -6.46 15.55 -3.17
N PRO A 40 -5.95 14.30 -3.27
CA PRO A 40 -5.00 13.82 -4.27
C PRO A 40 -5.55 13.86 -5.70
N ASP A 41 -4.65 13.79 -6.70
CA ASP A 41 -5.05 13.75 -8.09
C ASP A 41 -5.61 12.37 -8.48
N TYR A 42 -6.95 12.27 -8.49
CA TYR A 42 -7.68 11.08 -8.94
C TYR A 42 -8.29 11.23 -10.34
N LYS A 43 -7.80 12.17 -11.14
CA LYS A 43 -8.27 12.33 -12.51
C LYS A 43 -7.76 11.17 -13.37
N GLN A 44 -8.67 10.53 -14.12
CA GLN A 44 -8.33 9.54 -15.15
C GLN A 44 -7.55 8.31 -14.64
N ILE A 45 -7.86 7.87 -13.42
CA ILE A 45 -7.27 6.66 -12.83
C ILE A 45 -8.13 5.41 -13.06
N THR A 46 -7.55 4.24 -12.81
CA THR A 46 -8.26 2.96 -12.71
C THR A 46 -8.32 2.51 -11.26
N ILE A 47 -9.47 2.02 -10.82
CA ILE A 47 -9.70 1.48 -9.47
C ILE A 47 -10.41 0.12 -9.50
N PRO A 48 -10.18 -0.75 -8.51
CA PRO A 48 -10.96 -1.98 -8.35
C PRO A 48 -12.33 -1.69 -7.71
N PRO A 49 -13.35 -2.53 -7.92
CA PRO A 49 -14.71 -2.29 -7.48
C PRO A 49 -14.89 -2.41 -5.95
N ASN A 50 -13.95 -3.03 -5.23
CA ASN A 50 -13.95 -3.14 -3.77
C ASN A 50 -13.14 -2.06 -3.03
N ILE A 51 -12.52 -1.09 -3.73
CA ILE A 51 -11.69 -0.07 -3.06
C ILE A 51 -12.50 0.84 -2.12
N ALA A 52 -11.87 1.29 -1.05
CA ALA A 52 -12.41 2.30 -0.15
C ALA A 52 -12.78 3.60 -0.90
N PRO A 53 -13.71 4.40 -0.35
CA PRO A 53 -14.10 5.66 -0.99
C PRO A 53 -12.92 6.61 -1.22
N LEU A 54 -12.77 7.09 -2.46
CA LEU A 54 -11.76 8.08 -2.81
C LEU A 54 -12.18 9.46 -2.29
N ASN A 55 -11.86 9.74 -1.03
CA ASN A 55 -12.06 11.07 -0.44
C ASN A 55 -10.94 12.00 -0.93
N PHE A 56 -11.30 13.22 -1.33
CA PHE A 56 -10.35 14.22 -1.84
C PHE A 56 -10.82 15.63 -1.46
N LYS A 57 -9.93 16.60 -1.65
CA LYS A 57 -10.22 18.02 -1.50
C LYS A 57 -10.26 18.69 -2.86
N ILE A 58 -11.30 19.49 -3.11
CA ILE A 58 -11.39 20.41 -4.24
C ILE A 58 -10.57 21.65 -3.88
N ARG A 59 -9.66 22.06 -4.77
CA ARG A 59 -8.74 23.21 -4.58
C ARG A 59 -9.23 24.48 -5.28
N GLU A 60 -10.40 24.43 -5.89
CA GLU A 60 -11.10 25.56 -6.50
C GLU A 60 -11.63 26.55 -5.44
N THR A 61 -11.85 27.79 -5.86
CA THR A 61 -12.49 28.81 -5.03
C THR A 61 -14.02 28.63 -5.00
N GLY A 62 -14.63 28.77 -3.83
CA GLY A 62 -16.08 28.67 -3.67
C GLY A 62 -16.52 28.53 -2.21
N ASP A 63 -17.81 28.80 -1.97
CA ASP A 63 -18.49 28.62 -0.67
C ASP A 63 -19.28 27.30 -0.58
N HIS A 64 -19.54 26.68 -1.73
CA HIS A 64 -20.26 25.42 -1.83
C HIS A 64 -19.74 24.62 -3.00
N PHE A 65 -19.60 23.31 -2.80
CA PHE A 65 -19.04 22.40 -3.77
C PHE A 65 -19.96 21.19 -3.92
N VAL A 66 -20.10 20.71 -5.15
CA VAL A 66 -20.91 19.54 -5.46
C VAL A 66 -20.10 18.58 -6.30
N LEU A 67 -20.01 17.34 -5.83
CA LEU A 67 -19.59 16.18 -6.60
C LEU A 67 -20.84 15.41 -7.06
N LEU A 68 -20.90 15.12 -8.35
CA LEU A 68 -21.78 14.13 -8.93
C LEU A 68 -20.94 13.05 -9.60
N LEU A 69 -21.05 11.83 -9.10
CA LEU A 69 -20.56 10.62 -9.76
C LEU A 69 -21.70 9.95 -10.47
N GLN A 70 -21.47 9.55 -11.71
CA GLN A 70 -22.46 8.88 -12.53
C GLN A 70 -21.83 7.73 -13.31
N ASN A 71 -22.49 6.57 -13.31
CA ASN A 71 -22.13 5.48 -14.23
C ASN A 71 -22.99 5.50 -15.50
N ASP A 72 -22.62 4.67 -16.45
CA ASP A 72 -23.27 4.58 -17.76
C ASP A 72 -24.74 4.13 -17.65
N ARG A 73 -25.06 3.38 -16.59
CA ARG A 73 -26.41 2.90 -16.25
C ARG A 73 -27.25 3.96 -15.53
N GLN A 74 -26.84 5.22 -15.57
CA GLN A 74 -27.53 6.37 -14.96
C GLN A 74 -27.67 6.29 -13.43
N MET A 75 -26.94 5.41 -12.75
CA MET A 75 -26.84 5.43 -11.29
C MET A 75 -25.98 6.64 -10.88
N LYS A 76 -26.50 7.43 -9.94
CA LYS A 76 -25.90 8.69 -9.50
C LYS A 76 -25.59 8.68 -8.02
N LEU A 77 -24.46 9.27 -7.65
CA LEU A 77 -24.07 9.57 -6.28
C LEU A 77 -23.69 11.05 -6.20
N LYS A 78 -24.48 11.83 -5.46
CA LYS A 78 -24.23 13.24 -5.18
C LYS A 78 -23.65 13.43 -3.77
N VAL A 79 -22.59 14.23 -3.65
CA VAL A 79 -21.99 14.68 -2.40
C VAL A 79 -21.85 16.20 -2.45
N SER A 80 -22.18 16.89 -1.36
CA SER A 80 -21.98 18.33 -1.24
C SER A 80 -21.01 18.64 -0.11
N SER A 81 -20.27 19.74 -0.24
CA SER A 81 -19.33 20.23 0.76
C SER A 81 -19.34 21.77 0.79
N VAL A 82 -18.97 22.35 1.92
CA VAL A 82 -18.81 23.82 2.09
C VAL A 82 -17.34 24.24 2.22
N ASP A 83 -16.43 23.29 2.45
CA ASP A 83 -14.99 23.53 2.67
C ASP A 83 -14.11 22.90 1.57
N GLY A 84 -14.75 22.39 0.51
CA GLY A 84 -14.12 21.64 -0.58
C GLY A 84 -13.74 20.20 -0.21
N THR A 85 -13.89 19.77 1.05
CA THR A 85 -13.57 18.39 1.46
C THR A 85 -14.71 17.46 1.07
N ILE A 86 -14.44 16.55 0.13
CA ILE A 86 -15.40 15.54 -0.33
C ILE A 86 -15.22 14.25 0.48
N ARG A 87 -16.27 13.88 1.22
CA ARG A 87 -16.36 12.62 1.97
C ARG A 87 -17.46 11.75 1.39
N ILE A 88 -17.09 10.74 0.62
CA ILE A 88 -18.04 9.90 -0.10
C ILE A 88 -18.61 8.84 0.87
N PRO A 89 -19.95 8.71 1.02
CA PRO A 89 -20.55 7.73 1.91
C PRO A 89 -20.24 6.29 1.49
N ARG A 90 -19.57 5.52 2.37
CA ARG A 90 -19.07 4.15 2.07
C ARG A 90 -20.10 3.22 1.46
N ARG A 91 -21.34 3.20 1.99
CA ARG A 91 -22.41 2.33 1.47
C ARG A 91 -22.85 2.71 0.06
N LYS A 92 -22.93 4.00 -0.25
CA LYS A 92 -23.32 4.49 -1.59
C LYS A 92 -22.19 4.27 -2.59
N TRP A 93 -20.95 4.54 -2.18
CA TRP A 93 -19.75 4.29 -2.98
C TRP A 93 -19.65 2.83 -3.41
N ARG A 94 -19.74 1.90 -2.46
CA ARG A 94 -19.66 0.46 -2.74
C ARG A 94 -20.72 0.02 -3.74
N ARG A 95 -21.99 0.42 -3.54
CA ARG A 95 -23.07 0.10 -4.46
C ARG A 95 -22.83 0.66 -5.87
N LEU A 96 -22.26 1.86 -5.98
CA LEU A 96 -21.93 2.47 -7.26
C LEU A 96 -20.82 1.71 -7.98
N LEU A 97 -19.74 1.34 -7.27
CA LEU A 97 -18.64 0.58 -7.85
C LEU A 97 -19.06 -0.84 -8.28
N GLU A 98 -19.82 -1.56 -7.43
CA GLU A 98 -20.39 -2.87 -7.78
C GLU A 98 -21.23 -2.80 -9.07
N ALA A 99 -22.01 -1.72 -9.24
CA ALA A 99 -22.82 -1.50 -10.44
C ALA A 99 -22.03 -1.04 -11.67
N SER A 100 -20.74 -0.73 -11.52
CA SER A 100 -19.90 -0.12 -12.55
C SER A 100 -18.65 -0.93 -12.88
N ALA A 101 -18.48 -2.12 -12.29
CA ALA A 101 -17.36 -3.03 -12.59
C ALA A 101 -17.25 -3.31 -14.10
N GLY A 102 -16.05 -3.13 -14.65
CA GLY A 102 -15.77 -3.25 -16.08
C GLY A 102 -16.18 -2.02 -16.92
N SER A 103 -16.60 -0.92 -16.30
CA SER A 103 -16.91 0.34 -17.02
C SER A 103 -16.30 1.57 -16.34
N SER A 104 -16.90 2.76 -16.49
CA SER A 104 -16.37 4.03 -15.98
C SER A 104 -17.39 4.79 -15.13
N LEU A 105 -16.86 5.63 -14.24
CA LEU A 105 -17.58 6.67 -13.55
C LEU A 105 -17.24 8.02 -14.16
N THR A 106 -18.25 8.74 -14.62
CA THR A 106 -18.14 10.15 -14.95
C THR A 106 -18.16 10.96 -13.66
N VAL A 107 -17.12 11.77 -13.48
CA VAL A 107 -16.96 12.69 -12.36
C VAL A 107 -17.30 14.10 -12.84
N ILE A 108 -18.35 14.67 -12.25
CA ILE A 108 -18.80 16.04 -12.51
C ILE A 108 -18.65 16.82 -11.21
N LEU A 109 -17.97 17.95 -11.28
CA LEU A 109 -17.69 18.81 -10.14
C LEU A 109 -18.17 20.23 -10.44
N SER A 110 -18.81 20.85 -9.46
CA SER A 110 -19.12 22.27 -9.47
C SER A 110 -18.67 22.95 -8.18
N ALA A 111 -18.27 24.21 -8.31
CA ALA A 111 -17.98 25.12 -7.20
C ALA A 111 -18.86 26.35 -7.37
N ARG A 112 -19.55 26.75 -6.31
CA ARG A 112 -20.37 27.95 -6.30
C ARG A 112 -19.64 29.05 -5.55
N ASN A 113 -19.64 30.25 -6.13
CA ASN A 113 -19.17 31.46 -5.51
C ASN A 113 -20.32 32.48 -5.54
N GLU A 114 -20.84 32.84 -4.36
CA GLU A 114 -22.00 33.73 -4.22
C GLU A 114 -23.22 33.19 -5.00
N ASP A 115 -23.58 33.84 -6.12
CA ASP A 115 -24.72 33.50 -6.97
C ASP A 115 -24.33 32.78 -8.29
N ILE A 116 -23.04 32.53 -8.53
CA ILE A 116 -22.54 31.88 -9.76
C ILE A 116 -22.10 30.45 -9.45
N GLU A 117 -22.63 29.48 -10.21
CA GLU A 117 -22.20 28.08 -10.13
C GLU A 117 -21.23 27.76 -11.28
N GLN A 118 -19.98 27.49 -10.94
CA GLN A 118 -18.95 27.12 -11.90
C GLN A 118 -18.90 25.60 -12.03
N GLN A 119 -19.27 25.08 -13.21
CA GLN A 119 -19.18 23.65 -13.52
C GLN A 119 -17.93 23.39 -14.37
N PHE A 120 -17.07 22.49 -13.90
CA PHE A 120 -15.82 22.14 -14.58
C PHE A 120 -16.02 21.04 -15.62
N SER A 121 -15.08 20.93 -16.57
CA SER A 121 -15.03 19.80 -17.49
C SER A 121 -14.94 18.49 -16.70
N SER A 122 -15.85 17.56 -17.00
CA SER A 122 -15.88 16.25 -16.37
C SER A 122 -14.67 15.41 -16.75
N PHE A 123 -14.33 14.43 -15.92
CA PHE A 123 -13.35 13.39 -16.23
C PHE A 123 -13.89 12.01 -15.86
N GLN A 124 -13.20 10.96 -16.29
CA GLN A 124 -13.60 9.58 -16.03
C GLN A 124 -12.69 8.94 -14.98
N ILE A 125 -13.25 8.01 -14.22
CA ILE A 125 -12.50 7.01 -13.43
C ILE A 125 -12.91 5.65 -13.96
N HIS A 126 -11.95 4.84 -14.41
CA HIS A 126 -12.24 3.49 -14.86
C HIS A 126 -12.36 2.54 -13.65
N VAL A 127 -13.38 1.69 -13.65
CA VAL A 127 -13.57 0.64 -12.65
C VAL A 127 -13.25 -0.69 -13.29
N ALA A 128 -12.16 -1.32 -12.84
CA ALA A 128 -11.75 -2.64 -13.33
C ALA A 128 -12.84 -3.70 -13.07
N PRO A 129 -12.90 -4.77 -13.88
CA PRO A 129 -13.82 -5.87 -13.60
C PRO A 129 -13.39 -6.71 -12.39
N GLU A 130 -12.09 -6.78 -12.08
CA GLU A 130 -11.52 -7.57 -10.98
C GLU A 130 -11.42 -6.79 -9.66
N THR A 131 -11.66 -7.49 -8.56
CA THR A 131 -11.35 -7.02 -7.20
C THR A 131 -9.87 -7.17 -6.88
N ILE A 132 -9.41 -6.43 -5.88
CA ILE A 132 -8.10 -6.65 -5.22
C ILE A 132 -8.28 -7.39 -3.90
N ASP A 133 -7.18 -7.89 -3.34
CA ASP A 133 -7.17 -8.36 -1.94
C ASP A 133 -7.56 -7.25 -0.98
N ASP A 134 -8.35 -7.61 0.04
CA ASP A 134 -8.90 -6.66 1.00
C ASP A 134 -7.85 -6.03 1.90
N TYR A 135 -6.66 -6.64 2.06
CA TYR A 135 -5.66 -6.21 3.02
C TYR A 135 -4.27 -6.01 2.41
N LEU A 136 -3.64 -4.89 2.75
CA LEU A 136 -2.22 -4.64 2.54
C LEU A 136 -1.47 -4.81 3.86
N VAL A 137 -0.37 -5.55 3.84
CA VAL A 137 0.54 -5.70 4.99
C VAL A 137 1.85 -4.96 4.73
N TYR A 138 2.23 -4.07 5.64
CA TYR A 138 3.40 -3.21 5.48
C TYR A 138 4.08 -2.92 6.81
N ARG A 139 5.34 -2.51 6.72
CA ARG A 139 6.10 -2.01 7.85
C ARG A 139 6.00 -0.49 7.87
N LEU A 140 5.61 0.08 9.01
CA LEU A 140 5.65 1.53 9.20
C LEU A 140 7.00 1.93 9.78
N ILE A 141 7.76 2.74 9.03
CA ILE A 141 9.08 3.25 9.44
C ILE A 141 8.97 4.77 9.57
N HIS A 142 9.15 5.28 10.79
CA HIS A 142 9.20 6.72 11.02
C HIS A 142 10.59 7.29 10.63
N PRO A 143 10.69 8.56 10.21
CA PRO A 143 11.96 9.23 9.97
C PRO A 143 12.94 9.06 11.13
N ALA A 144 14.23 8.91 10.82
CA ALA A 144 15.28 8.46 11.76
C ALA A 144 15.45 9.30 13.06
N HIS A 145 14.96 10.54 13.11
CA HIS A 145 14.97 11.38 14.30
C HIS A 145 13.86 11.02 15.31
N LEU A 146 12.81 10.32 14.88
CA LEU A 146 11.87 9.67 15.77
C LEU A 146 12.51 8.34 16.18
N LEU A 147 13.08 8.34 17.38
CA LEU A 147 13.70 7.19 18.05
C LEU A 147 13.00 5.87 17.67
N TRP A 148 13.78 4.82 17.41
CA TRP A 148 13.41 3.43 17.06
C TRP A 148 12.39 2.74 18.01
N LYS A 149 11.82 3.48 18.96
CA LYS A 149 10.94 3.03 20.05
C LYS A 149 9.56 2.56 19.59
N LYS A 150 9.10 2.90 18.37
CA LYS A 150 7.81 2.44 17.83
C LYS A 150 7.97 2.02 16.37
N MET A 151 8.01 0.72 16.16
CA MET A 151 7.99 0.07 14.84
C MET A 151 6.91 -1.00 14.86
N GLY A 152 6.34 -1.31 13.71
CA GLY A 152 5.24 -2.25 13.56
C GLY A 152 5.16 -2.86 12.17
N ILE A 153 4.72 -4.11 12.11
CA ILE A 153 4.05 -4.64 10.93
C ILE A 153 2.56 -4.41 11.12
N TYR A 154 1.93 -3.81 10.12
CA TYR A 154 0.53 -3.40 10.15
C TYR A 154 -0.21 -4.01 8.97
N GLN A 155 -1.50 -4.22 9.15
CA GLN A 155 -2.43 -4.55 8.08
C GLN A 155 -3.45 -3.43 7.91
N ARG A 156 -3.76 -3.10 6.65
CA ARG A 156 -4.69 -2.05 6.28
C ARG A 156 -5.77 -2.61 5.36
N ASN A 157 -7.03 -2.48 5.77
CA ASN A 157 -8.17 -2.90 4.95
C ASN A 157 -8.41 -1.91 3.79
N LEU A 158 -8.11 -2.29 2.56
CA LEU A 158 -8.22 -1.47 1.36
C LEU A 158 -9.67 -1.18 0.94
N THR A 159 -10.66 -1.93 1.44
CA THR A 159 -12.10 -1.68 1.22
C THR A 159 -12.71 -0.65 2.19
N GLY A 160 -11.90 -0.19 3.16
CA GLY A 160 -12.30 0.75 4.19
C GLY A 160 -11.13 1.60 4.69
N PHE A 161 -11.22 2.06 5.93
CA PHE A 161 -10.20 2.90 6.58
C PHE A 161 -9.53 2.25 7.81
N GLU A 162 -9.87 1.00 8.10
CA GLU A 162 -9.35 0.27 9.24
C GLU A 162 -7.89 -0.14 9.05
N GLU A 163 -7.09 0.10 10.08
CA GLU A 163 -5.68 -0.28 10.19
C GLU A 163 -5.45 -0.91 11.55
N LYS A 164 -4.72 -2.03 11.59
CA LYS A 164 -4.42 -2.76 12.82
C LYS A 164 -2.96 -3.23 12.81
N PRO A 165 -2.26 -3.19 13.95
CA PRO A 165 -0.97 -3.85 14.06
C PRO A 165 -1.14 -5.38 13.96
N ILE A 166 -0.23 -6.05 13.26
CA ILE A 166 0.00 -7.50 13.35
C ILE A 166 0.98 -7.77 14.48
N LEU A 167 2.12 -7.07 14.48
CA LEU A 167 3.13 -7.16 15.54
C LEU A 167 3.79 -5.79 15.72
N GLN A 168 4.02 -5.42 16.98
CA GLN A 168 4.72 -4.19 17.36
C GLN A 168 6.02 -4.53 18.09
N ASN A 169 7.07 -3.74 17.90
CA ASN A 169 8.37 -4.07 18.48
C ASN A 169 8.37 -4.00 20.01
N ARG A 170 7.45 -3.23 20.61
CA ARG A 170 7.25 -3.22 22.06
C ARG A 170 6.94 -4.62 22.63
N GLU A 171 6.37 -5.50 21.82
CA GLU A 171 6.08 -6.90 22.17
C GLU A 171 7.33 -7.80 22.01
N THR A 172 8.40 -7.31 21.35
CA THR A 172 9.64 -8.03 21.06
C THR A 172 10.87 -7.30 21.65
N ASN A 173 10.80 -6.92 22.93
CA ASN A 173 11.89 -6.20 23.63
C ASN A 173 12.34 -4.90 22.95
N THR A 174 11.45 -4.23 22.21
CA THR A 174 11.74 -3.02 21.40
C THR A 174 12.78 -3.25 20.29
N GLU A 175 13.04 -4.51 19.94
CA GLU A 175 13.97 -4.90 18.89
C GLU A 175 13.38 -4.66 17.49
N CYS A 176 14.22 -4.53 16.47
CA CYS A 176 13.80 -4.10 15.15
C CYS A 176 12.95 -5.18 14.45
N MET A 177 11.83 -4.78 13.86
CA MET A 177 11.04 -5.66 12.98
C MET A 177 11.37 -5.36 11.53
N ASN A 178 11.61 -6.42 10.78
CA ASN A 178 12.09 -6.30 9.43
C ASN A 178 11.17 -6.95 8.40
N CYS A 179 11.70 -7.40 7.27
CA CYS A 179 10.91 -7.88 6.16
C CYS A 179 9.94 -8.97 6.60
N HIS A 180 8.71 -8.87 6.09
CA HIS A 180 7.66 -9.87 6.20
C HIS A 180 7.31 -10.38 4.80
N HIS A 181 6.99 -11.66 4.67
CA HIS A 181 6.67 -12.27 3.38
C HIS A 181 5.60 -13.34 3.57
N PHE A 182 4.71 -13.48 2.59
CA PHE A 182 3.63 -14.46 2.56
C PHE A 182 3.89 -15.50 1.48
N CYS A 183 3.62 -16.77 1.75
CA CYS A 183 3.62 -17.81 0.73
C CYS A 183 2.34 -17.67 -0.11
N ASP A 184 2.49 -17.29 -1.38
CA ASP A 184 1.37 -17.13 -2.33
C ASP A 184 0.20 -16.31 -1.74
N TYR A 185 0.53 -15.16 -1.15
CA TYR A 185 -0.45 -14.23 -0.53
C TYR A 185 -1.28 -14.84 0.61
N ASN A 186 -0.97 -16.06 1.08
CA ASN A 186 -1.75 -16.75 2.10
C ASN A 186 -1.45 -16.18 3.50
N PRO A 187 -2.42 -15.56 4.20
CA PRO A 187 -2.20 -14.96 5.51
C PRO A 187 -1.87 -15.98 6.60
N ASN A 188 -2.17 -17.25 6.37
CA ASN A 188 -1.83 -18.35 7.28
C ASN A 188 -0.43 -18.90 7.04
N MET A 189 0.29 -18.45 6.00
CA MET A 189 1.66 -18.88 5.70
C MET A 189 2.52 -17.64 5.51
N MET A 190 3.12 -17.17 6.59
CA MET A 190 3.94 -15.97 6.57
C MET A 190 5.22 -16.14 7.35
N MET A 191 6.18 -15.27 7.06
CA MET A 191 7.35 -15.09 7.88
C MET A 191 7.62 -13.62 8.15
N LEU A 192 8.33 -13.34 9.24
CA LEU A 192 8.78 -12.01 9.63
C LEU A 192 10.17 -12.10 10.24
N HIS A 193 11.11 -11.32 9.72
CA HIS A 193 12.43 -11.18 10.32
C HIS A 193 12.39 -10.27 11.55
N LEU A 194 12.92 -10.74 12.66
CA LEU A 194 13.18 -9.98 13.87
C LEU A 194 14.68 -9.74 13.99
N ARG A 195 15.11 -8.49 14.15
CA ARG A 195 16.51 -8.09 14.30
C ARG A 195 16.75 -7.59 15.71
N GLY A 196 17.49 -8.36 16.50
CA GLY A 196 17.85 -8.00 17.85
C GLY A 196 18.73 -9.06 18.52
N ALA A 197 19.30 -8.71 19.67
CA ALA A 197 20.21 -9.58 20.39
C ALA A 197 19.49 -10.70 21.15
N LYS A 198 18.23 -10.47 21.55
CA LYS A 198 17.44 -11.41 22.37
C LYS A 198 16.38 -12.17 21.58
N THR A 199 15.77 -11.53 20.58
CA THR A 199 14.68 -12.09 19.76
C THR A 199 15.05 -12.14 18.27
N GLY A 200 16.34 -12.05 17.95
CA GLY A 200 16.84 -12.15 16.59
C GLY A 200 16.52 -13.51 15.95
N GLY A 201 15.94 -13.48 14.76
CA GLY A 201 15.56 -14.69 14.02
C GLY A 201 14.49 -14.41 12.97
N THR A 202 13.88 -15.49 12.50
CA THR A 202 12.74 -15.44 11.58
C THR A 202 11.54 -16.06 12.27
N LEU A 203 10.52 -15.26 12.54
CA LEU A 203 9.23 -15.77 12.96
C LEU A 203 8.57 -16.43 11.74
N LEU A 204 8.21 -17.70 11.84
CA LEU A 204 7.48 -18.44 10.81
C LEU A 204 6.08 -18.77 11.35
N VAL A 205 5.07 -18.55 10.52
CA VAL A 205 3.66 -18.81 10.84
C VAL A 205 3.11 -19.78 9.80
N ARG A 206 2.50 -20.87 10.28
CA ARG A 206 1.80 -21.86 9.46
C ARG A 206 0.49 -22.27 10.14
N GLY A 207 -0.62 -21.69 9.70
CA GLY A 207 -1.91 -21.79 10.37
C GLY A 207 -1.83 -21.21 11.77
N ASN A 208 -2.13 -22.03 12.78
CA ASN A 208 -2.02 -21.65 14.19
C ASN A 208 -0.64 -21.92 14.81
N GLN A 209 0.29 -22.47 14.05
CA GLN A 209 1.65 -22.72 14.52
C GLN A 209 2.51 -21.48 14.28
N VAL A 210 3.22 -21.06 15.31
CA VAL A 210 4.19 -19.97 15.26
C VAL A 210 5.49 -20.46 15.84
N GLU A 211 6.58 -20.31 15.11
CA GLU A 211 7.92 -20.68 15.54
C GLU A 211 8.93 -19.58 15.25
N LEU A 212 9.99 -19.51 16.06
CA LEU A 212 11.13 -18.64 15.81
C LEU A 212 12.29 -19.51 15.35
N ILE A 213 12.68 -19.36 14.09
CA ILE A 213 13.78 -20.12 13.48
C ILE A 213 15.03 -19.25 13.33
N ASN A 214 16.19 -19.90 13.31
CA ASN A 214 17.46 -19.27 12.96
C ASN A 214 18.09 -20.04 11.80
N THR A 215 18.27 -19.35 10.67
CA THR A 215 18.87 -19.93 9.46
C THR A 215 20.39 -19.71 9.38
N ALA A 216 20.99 -19.06 10.36
CA ALA A 216 22.44 -18.95 10.45
C ALA A 216 23.08 -20.32 10.71
N THR A 217 24.20 -20.58 10.07
CA THR A 217 25.00 -21.79 10.27
C THR A 217 26.41 -21.40 10.72
N LYS A 218 27.29 -22.38 10.95
CA LYS A 218 28.71 -22.09 11.19
C LYS A 218 29.40 -21.46 9.98
N ALA A 219 28.87 -21.69 8.77
CA ALA A 219 29.45 -21.19 7.53
C ALA A 219 28.83 -19.84 7.11
N ASN A 220 27.52 -19.64 7.34
CA ASN A 220 26.76 -18.55 6.74
C ASN A 220 25.97 -17.75 7.78
N ARG A 221 25.74 -16.45 7.50
CA ARG A 221 24.83 -15.59 8.29
C ARG A 221 23.37 -16.06 8.12
N ALA A 222 22.46 -15.51 8.93
CA ALA A 222 21.04 -15.77 8.75
C ALA A 222 20.53 -15.23 7.40
N GLY A 223 19.61 -15.98 6.79
CA GLY A 223 18.93 -15.58 5.56
C GLY A 223 18.13 -14.29 5.72
N ALA A 224 18.10 -13.46 4.68
CA ALA A 224 17.55 -12.11 4.70
C ALA A 224 16.45 -11.85 3.67
N TYR A 225 16.60 -12.30 2.43
CA TYR A 225 15.57 -12.16 1.40
C TYR A 225 14.97 -13.54 1.07
N PRO A 226 13.71 -13.80 1.49
CA PRO A 226 13.06 -15.08 1.30
C PRO A 226 12.35 -15.20 -0.06
N ALA A 227 12.26 -16.43 -0.55
CA ALA A 227 11.37 -16.85 -1.63
C ALA A 227 10.78 -18.21 -1.28
N TRP A 228 9.47 -18.25 -1.10
CA TRP A 228 8.74 -19.49 -0.78
C TRP A 228 8.59 -20.36 -2.00
N SER A 229 8.75 -21.68 -1.84
CA SER A 229 8.23 -22.61 -2.83
C SER A 229 6.70 -22.54 -2.83
N PRO A 230 6.02 -22.68 -3.99
CA PRO A 230 4.56 -22.56 -4.07
C PRO A 230 3.78 -23.53 -3.17
N ASP A 231 4.37 -24.69 -2.85
CA ASP A 231 3.80 -25.68 -1.92
C ASP A 231 3.92 -25.31 -0.44
N GLY A 232 4.62 -24.22 -0.11
CA GLY A 232 4.82 -23.75 1.26
C GLY A 232 5.76 -24.61 2.11
N ARG A 233 6.46 -25.60 1.52
CA ARG A 233 7.34 -26.52 2.26
C ARG A 233 8.77 -25.98 2.40
N ARG A 234 9.26 -25.23 1.42
CA ARG A 234 10.63 -24.74 1.36
C ARG A 234 10.64 -23.22 1.29
N ILE A 235 11.68 -22.63 1.87
CA ILE A 235 12.01 -21.22 1.67
C ILE A 235 13.46 -21.14 1.21
N ALA A 236 13.68 -20.56 0.04
CA ALA A 236 15.00 -20.13 -0.38
C ALA A 236 15.28 -18.79 0.29
N PHE A 237 16.43 -18.65 0.92
CA PHE A 237 16.89 -17.38 1.45
C PHE A 237 18.19 -17.00 0.78
N SER A 238 18.32 -15.76 0.34
CA SER A 238 19.67 -15.20 0.17
C SER A 238 20.25 -14.85 1.53
N VAL A 239 21.52 -15.15 1.71
CA VAL A 239 22.35 -14.73 2.83
C VAL A 239 23.27 -13.67 2.27
N ASN A 240 23.17 -12.43 2.75
CA ASN A 240 23.95 -11.32 2.19
C ASN A 240 24.90 -10.72 3.23
N ASN A 241 26.10 -10.38 2.81
CA ASN A 241 27.08 -9.65 3.60
C ASN A 241 27.06 -8.18 3.22
N LEU A 242 26.04 -7.50 3.73
CA LEU A 242 25.75 -6.11 3.40
C LEU A 242 26.63 -5.13 4.18
N GLU A 243 27.27 -4.20 3.48
CA GLU A 243 27.99 -3.05 4.03
C GLU A 243 27.29 -1.75 3.64
N MET A 244 27.03 -0.88 4.62
CA MET A 244 26.47 0.45 4.34
C MET A 244 27.59 1.40 3.93
N PHE A 245 27.32 2.24 2.93
CA PHE A 245 28.23 3.30 2.55
C PHE A 245 27.50 4.64 2.55
N PHE A 246 28.13 5.65 3.15
CA PHE A 246 27.54 6.97 3.33
C PHE A 246 28.25 7.95 2.40
N HIS A 247 27.50 8.59 1.52
CA HIS A 247 28.05 9.60 0.62
C HIS A 247 27.94 11.00 1.22
N ALA A 248 29.04 11.75 1.18
CA ALA A 248 29.02 13.18 1.47
C ALA A 248 28.60 14.00 0.23
N LEU A 249 29.01 13.59 -0.99
CA LEU A 249 28.75 14.30 -2.26
C LEU A 249 28.81 13.31 -3.46
N SER A 250 27.74 12.55 -3.75
CA SER A 250 27.55 11.78 -5.01
C SER A 250 26.17 11.11 -5.07
N GLU A 251 25.95 10.22 -6.06
CA GLU A 251 24.76 9.35 -6.17
C GLU A 251 24.40 8.72 -4.82
N PRO A 252 23.16 8.86 -4.33
CA PRO A 252 22.75 8.22 -3.10
C PRO A 252 22.69 6.71 -3.33
N ARG A 253 23.42 5.96 -2.51
CA ARG A 253 23.34 4.51 -2.43
C ARG A 253 23.55 4.11 -0.99
N ASP A 254 22.80 3.11 -0.57
CA ASP A 254 22.65 2.82 0.85
C ASP A 254 23.43 1.58 1.29
N VAL A 255 23.60 0.58 0.40
CA VAL A 255 24.12 -0.75 0.76
C VAL A 255 24.84 -1.44 -0.40
N LEU A 256 25.98 -2.05 -0.11
CA LEU A 256 26.80 -2.87 -0.99
C LEU A 256 26.79 -4.33 -0.49
N ASP A 257 26.64 -5.29 -1.39
CA ASP A 257 26.78 -6.71 -1.05
C ASP A 257 28.24 -7.15 -1.27
N ARG A 258 28.92 -7.58 -0.19
CA ARG A 258 30.29 -8.08 -0.24
C ARG A 258 30.38 -9.59 -0.45
N GLY A 259 29.24 -10.27 -0.45
CA GLY A 259 29.19 -11.71 -0.58
C GLY A 259 27.79 -12.21 -0.29
N SER A 260 27.27 -13.04 -1.18
CA SER A 260 25.98 -13.67 -0.99
C SER A 260 25.95 -15.11 -1.44
N ASP A 261 25.13 -15.89 -0.75
CA ASP A 261 24.82 -17.28 -1.07
C ASP A 261 23.32 -17.49 -0.96
N ILE A 262 22.83 -18.59 -1.51
CA ILE A 262 21.46 -19.05 -1.28
C ILE A 262 21.46 -20.31 -0.42
N LEU A 263 20.59 -20.32 0.58
CA LEU A 263 20.25 -21.53 1.33
C LEU A 263 18.78 -21.87 1.13
N ILE A 264 18.46 -23.15 1.27
CA ILE A 264 17.09 -23.66 1.36
C ILE A 264 16.83 -24.09 2.79
N TYR A 265 15.72 -23.61 3.35
CA TYR A 265 15.13 -24.09 4.58
C TYR A 265 13.94 -24.99 4.25
N ASP A 266 14.02 -26.29 4.58
CA ASP A 266 12.87 -27.21 4.58
C ASP A 266 12.17 -27.08 5.93
N ILE A 267 10.94 -26.58 5.90
CA ILE A 267 10.15 -26.25 7.09
C ILE A 267 9.74 -27.53 7.83
N ASP A 268 9.35 -28.58 7.12
CA ASP A 268 8.88 -29.83 7.73
C ASP A 268 10.01 -30.62 8.38
N GLN A 269 11.20 -30.57 7.79
CA GLN A 269 12.38 -31.28 8.30
C GLN A 269 13.25 -30.44 9.24
N HIS A 270 12.94 -29.15 9.40
CA HIS A 270 13.80 -28.15 10.04
C HIS A 270 15.26 -28.22 9.55
N LYS A 271 15.43 -28.40 8.24
CA LYS A 271 16.73 -28.68 7.63
C LYS A 271 17.16 -27.53 6.74
N ILE A 272 18.43 -27.11 6.90
CA ILE A 272 19.07 -26.13 6.04
C ILE A 272 20.00 -26.86 5.06
N THR A 273 19.92 -26.52 3.78
CA THR A 273 20.84 -27.01 2.74
C THR A 273 21.30 -25.86 1.84
N ALA A 274 22.58 -25.86 1.50
CA ALA A 274 23.19 -24.92 0.57
C ALA A 274 24.16 -25.70 -0.35
N PRO A 275 23.65 -26.46 -1.33
CA PRO A 275 24.50 -27.16 -2.29
C PRO A 275 25.25 -26.14 -3.17
N ARG A 276 26.42 -26.53 -3.69
CA ARG A 276 27.25 -25.66 -4.55
C ARG A 276 26.54 -25.10 -5.79
N SER A 277 25.43 -25.69 -6.21
CA SER A 277 24.64 -25.17 -7.34
C SER A 277 23.91 -23.86 -7.04
N ILE A 278 23.86 -23.43 -5.79
CA ILE A 278 23.20 -22.19 -5.32
C ILE A 278 24.00 -21.48 -4.22
N ALA A 279 25.20 -21.98 -3.92
CA ALA A 279 26.10 -21.51 -2.87
C ALA A 279 27.55 -21.86 -3.29
N ASP A 280 27.94 -21.38 -4.47
CA ASP A 280 29.29 -21.56 -4.99
C ASP A 280 30.24 -20.58 -4.29
N PRO A 281 31.29 -21.06 -3.58
CA PRO A 281 32.29 -20.19 -2.96
C PRO A 281 33.05 -19.27 -3.92
N GLN A 282 32.87 -19.42 -5.24
CA GLN A 282 33.45 -18.57 -6.28
C GLN A 282 32.42 -17.66 -6.95
N ALA A 283 31.24 -17.50 -6.36
CA ALA A 283 30.19 -16.62 -6.85
C ALA A 283 29.52 -15.85 -5.70
N MET A 284 28.75 -14.83 -6.06
CA MET A 284 27.76 -14.20 -5.20
C MET A 284 26.38 -14.49 -5.77
N GLU A 285 25.55 -15.20 -5.02
CA GLU A 285 24.25 -15.71 -5.46
C GLU A 285 23.12 -15.11 -4.61
N THR A 286 22.12 -14.53 -5.29
CA THR A 286 21.09 -13.73 -4.63
C THR A 286 19.78 -13.72 -5.44
N PHE A 287 18.76 -13.05 -4.89
CA PHE A 287 17.43 -12.88 -5.49
C PHE A 287 16.78 -14.20 -5.93
N PRO A 288 16.64 -15.18 -5.02
CA PRO A 288 15.98 -16.44 -5.34
C PRO A 288 14.50 -16.21 -5.71
N CYS A 289 13.99 -17.00 -6.65
CA CYS A 289 12.57 -17.05 -6.99
C CYS A 289 12.20 -18.44 -7.51
N TRP A 290 11.11 -19.03 -7.01
CA TRP A 290 10.66 -20.35 -7.46
C TRP A 290 9.79 -20.25 -8.71
N SER A 291 9.87 -21.25 -9.58
CA SER A 291 8.89 -21.44 -10.65
C SER A 291 7.49 -21.68 -10.07
N PRO A 292 6.41 -21.35 -10.80
CA PRO A 292 5.04 -21.55 -10.32
C PRO A 292 4.69 -23.02 -9.99
N ASP A 293 5.36 -23.99 -10.62
CA ASP A 293 5.20 -25.42 -10.35
C ASP A 293 6.10 -25.93 -9.21
N GLY A 294 6.96 -25.07 -8.65
CA GLY A 294 7.87 -25.38 -7.54
C GLY A 294 9.04 -26.30 -7.88
N ARG A 295 9.28 -26.59 -9.17
CA ARG A 295 10.31 -27.54 -9.63
C ARG A 295 11.64 -26.90 -10.00
N THR A 296 11.68 -25.58 -10.13
CA THR A 296 12.88 -24.85 -10.52
C THR A 296 13.07 -23.64 -9.60
N LEU A 297 14.29 -23.42 -9.15
CA LEU A 297 14.70 -22.20 -8.50
C LEU A 297 15.50 -21.35 -9.48
N TYR A 298 15.04 -20.13 -9.74
CA TYR A 298 15.76 -19.08 -10.46
C TYR A 298 16.50 -18.19 -9.46
N PHE A 299 17.65 -17.67 -9.86
CA PHE A 299 18.45 -16.76 -9.05
C PHE A 299 19.42 -15.95 -9.89
N CYS A 300 20.00 -14.91 -9.31
CA CYS A 300 21.07 -14.13 -9.92
C CYS A 300 22.42 -14.58 -9.37
N SER A 301 23.42 -14.70 -10.23
CA SER A 301 24.80 -15.01 -9.85
C SER A 301 25.78 -14.03 -10.47
N CYS A 302 26.82 -13.64 -9.75
CA CYS A 302 27.94 -12.88 -10.31
C CYS A 302 29.27 -13.34 -9.70
N PRO A 303 30.42 -12.98 -10.29
CA PRO A 303 31.73 -13.24 -9.70
C PRO A 303 31.88 -12.66 -8.28
N PRO A 304 32.87 -13.13 -7.49
CA PRO A 304 33.04 -12.69 -6.11
C PRO A 304 33.42 -11.22 -6.03
N PHE A 305 33.06 -10.57 -4.93
CA PHE A 305 33.25 -9.14 -4.69
C PHE A 305 34.67 -8.66 -5.00
N GLU A 306 35.68 -9.44 -4.63
CA GLU A 306 37.10 -9.15 -4.81
C GLU A 306 37.47 -8.89 -6.27
N ARG A 307 36.72 -9.47 -7.23
CA ARG A 307 36.95 -9.25 -8.66
C ARG A 307 36.67 -7.81 -9.09
N PHE A 308 35.85 -7.08 -8.35
CA PHE A 308 35.46 -5.71 -8.64
C PHE A 308 36.25 -4.68 -7.84
N VAL A 309 37.17 -5.12 -6.97
CA VAL A 309 38.01 -4.24 -6.16
C VAL A 309 39.39 -4.14 -6.77
N SER A 310 39.85 -2.91 -6.97
CA SER A 310 41.20 -2.60 -7.44
C SER A 310 41.88 -1.60 -6.50
N GLU A 311 43.15 -1.25 -6.78
CA GLU A 311 43.85 -0.16 -6.10
C GLU A 311 43.11 1.18 -6.20
N ASN A 312 42.32 1.37 -7.27
CA ASN A 312 41.50 2.56 -7.49
C ASN A 312 40.12 2.50 -6.80
N GLY A 313 39.88 1.47 -5.97
CA GLY A 313 38.62 1.23 -5.28
C GLY A 313 37.70 0.26 -6.02
N LEU A 314 36.43 0.27 -5.61
CA LEU A 314 35.37 -0.60 -6.11
C LEU A 314 34.81 -0.10 -7.45
N ASP A 315 34.91 -0.92 -8.50
CA ASP A 315 34.21 -0.73 -9.76
C ASP A 315 32.84 -1.40 -9.74
N PHE A 316 31.92 -0.83 -8.96
CA PHE A 316 30.55 -1.35 -8.87
C PHE A 316 29.77 -1.26 -10.20
N LYS A 317 30.20 -0.41 -11.14
CA LYS A 317 29.54 -0.22 -12.44
C LYS A 317 29.78 -1.40 -13.37
N SER A 318 30.79 -2.23 -13.15
CA SER A 318 31.03 -3.45 -13.92
C SER A 318 30.37 -4.70 -13.32
N VAL A 319 29.77 -4.61 -12.13
CA VAL A 319 29.01 -5.71 -11.54
C VAL A 319 27.81 -6.03 -12.44
N ARG A 320 27.78 -7.25 -12.97
CA ARG A 320 26.71 -7.80 -13.80
C ARG A 320 26.35 -9.17 -13.24
N TYR A 321 25.06 -9.45 -13.20
CA TYR A 321 24.54 -10.73 -12.75
C TYR A 321 24.02 -11.52 -13.94
N ASP A 322 24.35 -12.80 -13.96
CA ASP A 322 23.74 -13.80 -14.83
C ASP A 322 22.46 -14.33 -14.18
N LEU A 323 21.44 -14.58 -15.01
CA LEU A 323 20.23 -15.27 -14.56
C LEU A 323 20.47 -16.78 -14.63
N MET A 324 20.38 -17.43 -13.48
CA MET A 324 20.66 -18.85 -13.29
C MET A 324 19.38 -19.62 -12.93
N SER A 325 19.43 -20.94 -13.09
CA SER A 325 18.35 -21.82 -12.65
C SER A 325 18.87 -23.19 -12.21
N VAL A 326 18.17 -23.84 -11.28
CA VAL A 326 18.44 -25.20 -10.83
C VAL A 326 17.13 -25.95 -10.58
N ALA A 327 17.09 -27.25 -10.91
CA ALA A 327 15.93 -28.12 -10.70
C ALA A 327 15.86 -28.67 -9.27
N PHE A 328 14.65 -28.92 -8.76
CA PHE A 328 14.36 -29.21 -7.35
C PHE A 328 13.23 -30.21 -7.10
#